data_AF-A0A2A3MRE1-F1
#
_entry.id   AF-A0A2A3MRE1-F1
#
_cell.length_a   1.000
_cell.length_b   1.000
_cell.length_c   1.000
_cell.angle_alpha   90.00
_cell.angle_beta   90.00
_cell.angle_gamma   90.00
#
_symmetry.space_group_name_H-M   'P 1'
#
loop_
_entity.id
_entity.type
_entity.pdbx_description
1 polymer ?
#
loop_
_entity_poly.entity_id
_entity_poly.type
_entity_poly.pdbx_seq_one_letter_code
_entity_poly.pdbx_strand_id
1 'polypeptide(L)'
;MDQVKAGLVAQAFARTGPFFPTDDRCLSISIAIMMAMLDRGIPATLVIGVRTAPFSAHCWVQLDALLVNDDLETARSFSPILAV
;
A
#
# COMPACT_ATOMS: atom_id res chain seq x y z
N MET A 1 -2.87 13.30 -13.49
CA MET A 1 -3.60 12.18 -14.13
C MET A 1 -3.33 10.86 -13.41
N ASP A 2 -2.09 10.62 -13.00
CA ASP A 2 -1.67 9.36 -12.37
C ASP A 2 -2.27 9.12 -10.98
N GLN A 3 -2.49 10.17 -10.18
CA GLN A 3 -3.19 10.02 -8.89
C GLN A 3 -4.65 9.57 -9.03
N VAL A 4 -5.37 10.03 -10.06
CA VAL A 4 -6.74 9.56 -10.33
C VAL A 4 -6.73 8.09 -10.70
N LYS A 5 -5.79 7.68 -11.56
CA LYS A 5 -5.64 6.27 -11.94
C LYS A 5 -5.21 5.39 -10.76
N ALA A 6 -4.31 5.87 -9.89
CA ALA A 6 -3.92 5.21 -8.66
C ALA A 6 -5.14 5.01 -7.74
N GLY A 7 -5.98 6.04 -7.60
CA GLY A 7 -7.24 5.94 -6.86
C GLY A 7 -8.23 4.91 -7.42
N LEU A 8 -8.23 4.68 -8.74
CA LEU A 8 -9.04 3.61 -9.35
C LEU A 8 -8.48 2.22 -9.03
N VAL A 9 -7.15 2.05 -9.06
CA VAL A 9 -6.50 0.79 -8.65
C VAL A 9 -6.79 0.52 -7.17
N ALA A 10 -6.60 1.51 -6.29
CA ALA A 10 -6.92 1.41 -4.87
C ALA A 10 -8.36 0.94 -4.63
N GLN A 11 -9.34 1.56 -5.30
CA GLN A 11 -10.75 1.18 -5.17
C GLN A 11 -11.03 -0.24 -5.68
N ALA A 12 -10.35 -0.67 -6.75
CA ALA A 12 -10.52 -2.03 -7.27
C ALA A 12 -10.08 -3.07 -6.23
N PHE A 13 -8.94 -2.85 -5.57
CA PHE A 13 -8.44 -3.73 -4.51
C PHE A 13 -9.24 -3.61 -3.20
N ALA A 14 -9.70 -2.41 -2.83
CA ALA A 14 -10.57 -2.24 -1.67
C ALA A 14 -11.88 -3.05 -1.80
N ARG A 15 -12.43 -3.14 -3.02
CA ARG A 15 -13.63 -3.95 -3.32
C ARG A 15 -13.38 -5.46 -3.25
N THR A 16 -12.13 -5.92 -3.37
CA THR A 16 -11.81 -7.34 -3.20
C THR A 16 -11.56 -7.70 -1.72
N GLY A 17 -11.32 -6.71 -0.86
CA GLY A 17 -11.07 -6.89 0.58
C GLY A 17 -11.99 -7.87 1.31
N PRO A 18 -13.33 -7.86 1.11
CA PRO A 18 -14.22 -8.81 1.78
C PRO A 18 -13.96 -10.29 1.45
N PHE A 19 -13.29 -10.58 0.33
CA PHE A 19 -12.95 -11.94 -0.09
C PHE A 19 -11.60 -12.42 0.47
N PHE A 20 -10.84 -11.53 1.13
CA PHE A 20 -9.50 -11.81 1.64
C PHE A 20 -9.41 -11.37 3.11
N PRO A 21 -9.38 -12.30 4.08
CA PRO A 21 -9.15 -11.97 5.48
C PRO A 21 -7.89 -11.13 5.65
N THR A 22 -8.00 -10.07 6.45
CA THR A 22 -7.03 -8.98 6.64
C THR A 22 -5.78 -9.35 7.42
N ASP A 23 -5.80 -10.47 8.15
CA ASP A 23 -4.66 -10.86 8.98
C ASP A 23 -3.49 -11.30 8.07
N ASP A 24 -2.36 -10.58 8.18
CA ASP A 24 -1.05 -10.85 7.57
C ASP A 24 -0.89 -10.78 6.03
N ARG A 25 -1.75 -10.03 5.32
CA ARG A 25 -1.64 -9.88 3.85
C ARG A 25 -1.32 -8.49 3.31
N CYS A 26 -0.95 -7.53 4.17
CA CYS A 26 -0.58 -6.18 3.72
C CYS A 26 0.51 -6.22 2.63
N LEU A 27 1.55 -7.04 2.82
CA LEU A 27 2.63 -7.20 1.84
C LEU A 27 2.13 -7.72 0.48
N SER A 28 1.35 -8.80 0.49
CA SER A 28 0.84 -9.43 -0.75
C SER A 28 -0.06 -8.48 -1.52
N ILE A 29 -0.93 -7.75 -0.81
CA ILE A 29 -1.84 -6.77 -1.40
C ILE A 29 -1.04 -5.58 -1.96
N SER A 30 -0.08 -5.05 -1.20
CA SER A 30 0.74 -3.92 -1.66
C SER A 30 1.60 -4.29 -2.87
N ILE A 31 2.16 -5.50 -2.94
CA ILE A 31 2.86 -5.99 -4.14
C ILE A 31 1.89 -6.05 -5.33
N ALA A 32 0.69 -6.62 -5.15
CA ALA A 32 -0.28 -6.72 -6.23
C ALA A 32 -0.73 -5.35 -6.75
N ILE A 33 -0.89 -4.37 -5.85
CA ILE A 33 -1.21 -2.98 -6.19
C ILE A 33 -0.05 -2.32 -6.93
N MET A 34 1.19 -2.45 -6.44
CA MET A 34 2.39 -1.93 -7.09
C MET A 34 2.50 -2.49 -8.51
N MET A 35 2.39 -3.81 -8.69
CA MET A 35 2.43 -4.45 -10.00
C MET A 35 1.32 -3.93 -10.93
N ALA A 36 0.09 -3.78 -10.42
CA ALA A 36 -1.03 -3.26 -11.21
C ALA A 36 -0.83 -1.79 -11.63
N MET A 37 -0.19 -0.97 -10.80
CA MET A 37 0.15 0.40 -11.13
C MET A 37 1.26 0.47 -12.18
N LEU A 38 2.34 -0.30 -11.98
CA LEU A 38 3.47 -0.35 -12.91
C LEU A 38 3.05 -0.87 -14.30
N ASP A 39 2.19 -1.89 -14.37
CA ASP A 39 1.60 -2.40 -15.61
C ASP A 39 0.82 -1.33 -16.40
N ARG A 40 0.29 -0.31 -15.69
CA ARG A 40 -0.44 0.82 -16.27
C ARG A 40 0.44 2.05 -16.52
N GLY A 41 1.76 1.93 -16.35
CA GLY A 41 2.72 3.02 -16.47
C GLY A 41 2.60 4.07 -15.37
N ILE A 42 2.00 3.72 -14.23
CA ILE A 42 1.84 4.60 -13.07
C ILE A 42 3.01 4.32 -12.13
N PRO A 43 3.83 5.32 -11.77
CA PRO A 43 4.90 5.11 -10.80
C PRO A 43 4.32 4.70 -9.44
N ALA A 44 5.00 3.78 -8.77
CA ALA A 44 4.57 3.23 -7.49
C ALA A 44 5.81 2.88 -6.66
N THR A 45 5.83 3.31 -5.41
CA THR A 45 6.85 2.93 -4.43
C THR A 45 6.21 2.00 -3.41
N LEU A 46 6.79 0.81 -3.22
CA LEU A 46 6.44 -0.10 -2.14
C LEU A 46 7.23 0.28 -0.90
N VAL A 47 6.54 0.54 0.21
CA VAL A 47 7.16 0.89 1.48
C VAL A 47 6.88 -0.21 2.50
N ILE A 48 7.92 -0.64 3.23
CA ILE A 48 7.79 -1.52 4.39
C ILE A 48 8.15 -0.72 5.63
N GLY A 49 7.23 -0.66 6.58
CA GLY A 49 7.40 -0.01 7.87
C GLY A 49 7.30 -0.96 9.04
N VAL A 50 7.97 -0.63 10.14
CA VAL A 50 7.92 -1.37 11.40
C VAL A 50 7.61 -0.46 12.58
N ARG A 51 6.87 -0.94 13.57
CA ARG A 51 6.77 -0.33 14.89
C ARG A 51 7.34 -1.30 15.92
N THR A 52 7.91 -0.78 17.00
CA THR A 52 8.64 -1.61 17.98
C THR A 52 7.82 -2.02 19.21
N ALA A 53 6.72 -1.31 19.55
CA ALA A 53 5.91 -1.60 20.73
C ALA A 53 4.40 -1.31 20.51
N PRO A 54 3.53 -2.34 20.47
CA PRO A 54 3.87 -3.75 20.24
C PRO A 54 4.53 -3.91 18.86
N PHE A 55 5.45 -4.87 18.71
CA PHE A 55 6.10 -5.09 17.42
C PHE A 55 5.06 -5.43 16.34
N SER A 56 5.13 -4.74 15.21
CA SER A 56 4.27 -4.97 14.06
C SER A 56 4.96 -4.48 12.80
N ALA A 57 4.83 -5.22 11.72
CA ALA A 57 5.27 -4.83 10.40
C ALA A 57 4.06 -4.50 9.52
N HIS A 58 4.21 -3.52 8.65
CA HIS A 58 3.17 -3.10 7.73
C HIS A 58 3.76 -2.69 6.39
N CYS A 59 2.94 -2.75 5.34
CA CYS A 59 3.36 -2.46 3.99
C CYS A 59 2.29 -1.67 3.25
N TRP A 60 2.71 -0.67 2.50
CA TRP A 60 1.83 0.16 1.68
C TRP A 60 2.49 0.57 0.37
N VAL A 61 1.68 1.03 -0.58
CA VAL A 61 2.12 1.61 -1.85
C VAL A 61 1.91 3.11 -1.81
N GLN A 62 2.89 3.85 -2.32
CA GLN A 62 2.90 5.30 -2.38
C GLN A 62 3.15 5.78 -3.80
N LEU A 63 2.44 6.85 -4.20
CA LEU A 63 2.69 7.61 -5.43
C LEU A 63 2.96 9.06 -5.01
N ASP A 64 4.21 9.49 -5.11
CA ASP A 64 4.66 10.79 -4.60
C ASP A 64 4.28 10.98 -3.12
N ALA A 65 3.30 11.83 -2.82
CA ALA A 65 2.78 12.09 -1.48
C ALA A 65 1.46 11.33 -1.14
N LEU A 66 0.95 10.53 -2.08
CA LEU A 66 -0.32 9.82 -1.97
C LEU A 66 -0.11 8.38 -1.50
N LEU A 67 -0.75 8.00 -0.39
CA LEU A 67 -0.86 6.60 0.04
C LEU A 67 -2.01 5.94 -0.73
N VAL A 68 -1.75 4.77 -1.32
CA VAL A 68 -2.68 4.11 -2.25
C VAL A 68 -3.62 3.14 -1.54
N ASN A 69 -3.09 2.31 -0.64
CA ASN A 69 -3.84 1.22 0.00
C ASN A 69 -3.88 1.33 1.53
N ASP A 70 -3.60 2.53 2.04
CA ASP A 70 -3.42 2.78 3.46
C ASP A 70 -3.78 4.22 3.80
N ASP A 71 -3.91 4.51 5.08
CA ASP A 71 -4.19 5.84 5.59
C ASP A 71 -2.97 6.46 6.30
N LEU A 72 -2.98 7.79 6.38
CA LEU A 72 -1.84 8.55 6.91
C LEU A 72 -1.60 8.31 8.40
N GLU A 73 -2.65 8.05 9.19
CA GLU A 73 -2.54 7.82 10.63
C GLU A 73 -1.87 6.45 10.90
N THR A 74 -2.33 5.42 10.21
CA THR A 74 -1.74 4.08 10.24
C THR A 74 -0.29 4.12 9.80
N ALA A 75 0.02 4.64 8.61
CA ALA A 75 1.38 4.67 8.08
C ALA A 75 2.36 5.45 8.97
N ARG A 76 1.92 6.56 9.59
CA ARG A 76 2.74 7.34 10.53
C ARG A 76 3.09 6.60 11.81
N SER A 77 2.34 5.56 12.18
CA SER A 77 2.64 4.71 13.33
C SER A 77 3.80 3.74 13.08
N PHE A 78 4.28 3.64 11.84
CA PHE A 78 5.40 2.79 11.44
C PHE A 78 6.61 3.63 10.99
N SER A 79 7.81 3.14 11.30
CA SER A 79 9.07 3.68 10.80
C SER A 79 9.45 2.94 9.49
N PRO A 80 9.58 3.63 8.35
CA PRO A 80 9.99 2.99 7.09
C PRO A 80 11.40 2.40 7.19
N ILE A 81 11.55 1.15 6.73
CA ILE A 81 12.84 0.43 6.65
C ILE A 81 13.21 0.01 5.22
N LEU A 82 12.25 0.02 4.29
CA LEU A 82 12.46 -0.24 2.86
C LEU A 82 11.51 0.63 2.04
N ALA A 83 12.01 1.20 0.94
CA ALA A 83 11.21 1.87 -0.08
C ALA A 83 11.81 1.55 -1.46
N VAL A 84 11.03 0.91 -2.35
CA VAL A 84 11.48 0.45 -3.68
C VAL A 84 10.46 0.71 -4.78
#